data_AF-A0A812RDM7-F1
#
_entry.id   AF-A0A812RDM7-F1
#
_cell.length_a   1.000
_cell.length_b   1.000
_cell.length_c   1.000
_cell.angle_alpha   90.00
_cell.angle_beta   90.00
_cell.angle_gamma   90.00
#
_symmetry.space_group_name_H-M   'P 1'
#
loop_
_entity.id
_entity.type
_entity.pdbx_description
1 polymer ?
#
loop_
_entity_poly.entity_id
_entity_poly.type
_entity_poly.pdbx_seq_one_letter_code
_entity_poly.pdbx_strand_id
1 'polypeptide(L)'
;MFVASIFTKCYISKAHSNTNELVNFDDHLTEGAVACALSHLAALQKVANDSSADWGLILEDDVSLVVPDVDRSISTILEQLPAHWSAVFLGYHNKYGCPHRRSANSSFRRFDDWAEEEPGMTEVEPVFEIHDHNWGLYAWMVKKEAARLLVEELFPISSQVDYAISRFLITQCGGVFSVHPDRLLFFSPTSQEGQDSDIQTMRAEEAVVEEFGSWEAYLEAQRPSSYGEYDAEVPVSEGMGAMSSKSVGADSAADSASPPSAQHFMISTAAAKLSEAFSGDDKKKKEKNKKKKSRKSSSTSPSEESGEAPEVDVAAAVGLPSKEFARSSKQSCLEDLSVRQLACALSGVYAFMLPSDMMEIGGSYESWQRLFVYREG
;
A
#
# COMPACT_ATOMS: atom_id res chain seq x y z
N MET A 1 -5.95 6.39 -14.73
CA MET A 1 -5.08 6.07 -13.58
C MET A 1 -5.97 5.91 -12.37
N PHE A 2 -5.90 4.77 -11.67
CA PHE A 2 -6.52 4.59 -10.36
C PHE A 2 -5.47 4.81 -9.27
N VAL A 3 -5.82 5.48 -8.17
CA VAL A 3 -4.91 5.66 -7.03
C VAL A 3 -5.49 4.94 -5.82
N ALA A 4 -4.78 3.93 -5.34
CA ALA A 4 -5.10 3.22 -4.10
C ALA A 4 -4.18 3.71 -2.98
N SER A 5 -4.76 4.24 -1.91
CA SER A 5 -4.01 4.53 -0.69
C SER A 5 -4.09 3.33 0.26
N ILE A 6 -2.94 2.94 0.80
CA ILE A 6 -2.76 1.91 1.82
C ILE A 6 -2.60 2.63 3.16
N PHE A 7 -3.45 2.26 4.12
CA PHE A 7 -3.46 2.86 5.45
C PHE A 7 -2.94 1.88 6.49
N THR A 8 -1.66 1.52 6.42
CA THR A 8 -1.04 0.67 7.44
C THR A 8 0.47 0.71 7.32
N LYS A 9 1.10 0.98 8.45
CA LYS A 9 2.54 0.87 8.67
C LYS A 9 2.96 -0.61 8.71
N CYS A 10 4.11 -0.98 8.14
CA CYS A 10 4.62 -2.36 8.08
C CYS A 10 5.52 -2.70 9.25
N TYR A 11 5.18 -3.71 10.07
CA TYR A 11 5.85 -3.93 11.34
C TYR A 11 6.95 -4.98 11.30
N ILE A 12 8.14 -4.61 11.77
CA ILE A 12 9.33 -5.47 11.80
C ILE A 12 9.85 -5.52 13.24
N SER A 13 10.25 -6.70 13.70
CA SER A 13 11.06 -6.80 14.92
C SER A 13 12.53 -6.60 14.54
N LYS A 14 13.15 -5.57 15.11
CA LYS A 14 14.58 -5.33 14.92
C LYS A 14 15.24 -5.28 16.29
N ALA A 15 16.34 -6.01 16.41
CA ALA A 15 17.18 -5.92 17.57
C ALA A 15 18.37 -5.02 17.29
N HIS A 16 18.62 -4.07 18.18
CA HIS A 16 19.74 -3.15 18.08
C HIS A 16 20.72 -3.40 19.22
N SER A 17 22.00 -3.28 18.89
CA SER A 17 23.08 -3.27 19.87
C SER A 17 23.02 -1.99 20.70
N ASN A 18 23.84 -1.94 21.74
CA ASN A 18 24.00 -0.76 22.60
C ASN A 18 24.60 0.44 21.83
N THR A 19 25.19 0.20 20.65
CA THR A 19 25.68 1.23 19.71
C THR A 19 24.61 1.66 18.70
N ASN A 20 23.37 1.17 18.84
CA ASN A 20 22.27 1.38 17.91
C ASN A 20 22.54 0.81 16.50
N GLU A 21 23.39 -0.20 16.40
CA GLU A 21 23.59 -0.95 15.16
C GLU A 21 22.58 -2.09 15.08
N LEU A 22 22.04 -2.35 13.89
CA LEU A 22 21.09 -3.45 13.68
C LEU A 22 21.83 -4.79 13.84
N VAL A 23 21.47 -5.56 14.86
CA VAL A 23 22.09 -6.87 15.18
C VAL A 23 21.34 -8.01 14.51
N ASN A 24 20.01 -7.92 14.44
CA ASN A 24 19.19 -8.95 13.80
C ASN A 24 17.92 -8.37 13.19
N PHE A 25 17.55 -8.95 12.05
CA PHE A 25 16.32 -8.67 11.34
C PHE A 25 15.44 -9.91 11.41
N ASP A 26 14.29 -9.78 12.08
CA ASP A 26 13.35 -10.89 12.18
C ASP A 26 12.33 -10.82 11.05
N ASP A 27 12.23 -11.88 10.24
CA ASP A 27 11.23 -11.99 9.16
C ASP A 27 9.88 -12.53 9.69
N HIS A 28 9.60 -12.32 10.97
CA HIS A 28 8.33 -12.72 11.57
C HIS A 28 7.21 -11.75 11.21
N LEU A 29 6.08 -12.31 10.80
CA LEU A 29 4.84 -11.59 10.56
C LEU A 29 4.23 -11.13 11.90
N THR A 30 4.69 -9.97 12.37
CA THR A 30 4.07 -9.25 13.48
C THR A 30 2.62 -8.87 13.14
N GLU A 31 1.79 -8.53 14.14
CA GLU A 31 0.39 -8.12 13.90
C GLU A 31 0.28 -6.99 12.88
N GLY A 32 1.22 -6.06 12.90
CA GLY A 32 1.22 -4.96 11.98
C GLY A 32 1.86 -5.26 10.61
N ALA A 33 2.74 -6.24 10.49
CA ALA A 33 3.10 -6.81 9.18
C ALA A 33 1.89 -7.47 8.53
N VAL A 34 1.08 -8.19 9.32
CA VAL A 34 -0.19 -8.75 8.85
C VAL A 34 -1.16 -7.64 8.42
N ALA A 35 -1.27 -6.57 9.21
CA ALA A 35 -2.11 -5.42 8.85
C ALA A 35 -1.64 -4.76 7.54
N CYS A 36 -0.33 -4.56 7.38
CA CYS A 36 0.26 -4.07 6.14
C CYS A 36 -0.05 -4.98 4.96
N ALA A 37 0.13 -6.29 5.11
CA ALA A 37 -0.19 -7.27 4.09
C ALA A 37 -1.67 -7.22 3.66
N LEU A 38 -2.59 -7.10 4.62
CA LEU A 38 -4.02 -6.99 4.35
C LEU A 38 -4.39 -5.70 3.62
N SER A 39 -3.73 -4.58 3.92
CA SER A 39 -3.99 -3.33 3.21
C SER A 39 -3.43 -3.33 1.79
N HIS A 40 -2.25 -3.93 1.57
CA HIS A 40 -1.73 -4.19 0.22
C HIS A 40 -2.69 -5.08 -0.56
N LEU A 41 -3.18 -6.18 0.03
CA LEU A 41 -4.20 -7.03 -0.58
C LEU A 41 -5.46 -6.25 -0.96
N ALA A 42 -5.97 -5.39 -0.06
CA ALA A 42 -7.14 -4.57 -0.33
C ALA A 42 -6.91 -3.56 -1.46
N ALA A 43 -5.72 -2.94 -1.53
CA ALA A 43 -5.35 -2.05 -2.63
C ALA A 43 -5.25 -2.80 -3.96
N LEU A 44 -4.61 -3.97 -3.96
CA LEU A 44 -4.51 -4.84 -5.13
C LEU A 44 -5.86 -5.31 -5.63
N GLN A 45 -6.77 -5.70 -4.73
CA GLN A 45 -8.15 -6.05 -5.08
C GLN A 45 -8.89 -4.90 -5.75
N LYS A 46 -8.66 -3.65 -5.31
CA LYS A 46 -9.25 -2.48 -5.97
C LYS A 46 -8.71 -2.32 -7.40
N VAL A 47 -7.39 -2.39 -7.58
CA VAL A 47 -6.77 -2.30 -8.91
C VAL A 47 -7.24 -3.42 -9.84
N ALA A 48 -7.27 -4.67 -9.35
CA ALA A 48 -7.64 -5.85 -10.12
C ALA A 48 -9.11 -5.84 -10.59
N ASN A 49 -10.00 -5.23 -9.80
CA ASN A 49 -11.45 -5.19 -10.06
C ASN A 49 -11.93 -3.88 -10.70
N ASP A 50 -11.07 -2.86 -10.83
CA ASP A 50 -11.45 -1.60 -11.48
C ASP A 50 -11.69 -1.82 -12.98
N SER A 51 -12.87 -1.47 -13.50
CA SER A 51 -13.21 -1.65 -14.91
C SER A 51 -12.72 -0.52 -15.82
N SER A 52 -12.26 0.59 -15.25
CA SER A 52 -11.97 1.86 -15.94
C SER A 52 -10.49 2.16 -16.14
N ALA A 53 -9.60 1.55 -15.35
CA ALA A 53 -8.16 1.78 -15.42
C ALA A 53 -7.41 0.50 -15.78
N ASP A 54 -6.37 0.57 -16.63
CA ASP A 54 -5.53 -0.59 -16.99
C ASP A 54 -4.45 -0.90 -15.94
N TRP A 55 -4.18 0.07 -15.06
CA TRP A 55 -3.17 -0.01 -14.01
C TRP A 55 -3.55 0.92 -12.85
N GLY A 56 -2.95 0.67 -11.69
CA GLY A 56 -3.13 1.48 -10.49
C GLY A 56 -1.80 1.95 -9.90
N LEU A 57 -1.81 3.12 -9.28
CA LEU A 57 -0.76 3.63 -8.40
C LEU A 57 -1.14 3.31 -6.95
N ILE A 58 -0.27 2.58 -6.26
CA ILE A 58 -0.41 2.22 -4.85
C ILE A 58 0.54 3.09 -4.03
N LEU A 59 0.00 3.79 -3.03
CA LEU A 59 0.75 4.69 -2.14
C LEU A 59 0.48 4.33 -0.67
N GLU A 60 1.54 4.18 0.12
CA GLU A 60 1.45 4.12 1.58
C GLU A 60 1.20 5.51 2.17
N ASP A 61 0.61 5.56 3.36
CA ASP A 61 0.24 6.80 4.03
C ASP A 61 1.39 7.50 4.75
N ASP A 62 2.57 6.86 4.82
CA ASP A 62 3.78 7.37 5.44
C ASP A 62 4.77 8.01 4.44
N VAL A 63 4.41 8.10 3.16
CA VAL A 63 5.17 8.87 2.16
C VAL A 63 5.37 10.30 2.67
N SER A 64 6.62 10.70 2.87
CA SER A 64 6.97 11.99 3.49
C SER A 64 7.26 13.10 2.50
N LEU A 65 7.78 12.74 1.32
CA LEU A 65 8.15 13.67 0.26
C LEU A 65 7.64 13.15 -1.08
N VAL A 66 7.22 14.09 -1.91
CA VAL A 66 6.83 13.86 -3.30
C VAL A 66 7.60 14.85 -4.16
N VAL A 67 8.03 14.44 -5.34
CA VAL A 67 8.65 15.37 -6.28
C VAL A 67 7.62 16.35 -6.85
N PRO A 68 8.01 17.60 -7.15
CA PRO A 68 7.19 18.50 -7.95
C PRO A 68 6.87 17.88 -9.31
N ASP A 69 5.70 18.18 -9.86
CA ASP A 69 5.23 17.69 -11.17
C ASP A 69 5.27 16.15 -11.31
N VAL A 70 4.99 15.41 -10.23
CA VAL A 70 5.08 13.94 -10.20
C VAL A 70 4.24 13.25 -11.28
N ASP A 71 3.12 13.84 -11.68
CA ASP A 71 2.26 13.35 -12.76
C ASP A 71 2.98 13.38 -14.12
N ARG A 72 3.80 14.42 -14.37
CA ARG A 72 4.61 14.54 -15.57
C ARG A 72 5.74 13.51 -15.57
N SER A 73 6.42 13.33 -14.42
CA SER A 73 7.43 12.29 -14.26
C SER A 73 6.86 10.89 -14.49
N ILE A 74 5.70 10.57 -13.89
CA ILE A 74 4.99 9.30 -14.13
C ILE A 74 4.66 9.13 -15.62
N SER A 75 4.18 10.18 -16.29
CA SER A 75 3.89 10.13 -17.73
C SER A 75 5.14 9.83 -18.56
N THR A 76 6.25 10.49 -18.25
CA THR A 76 7.56 10.24 -18.89
C THR A 76 8.09 8.84 -18.61
N ILE A 77 7.86 8.28 -17.43
CA ILE A 77 8.18 6.89 -17.11
C ILE A 77 7.35 5.93 -17.96
N LEU A 78 6.02 6.14 -18.04
CA LEU A 78 5.12 5.27 -18.80
C LEU A 78 5.47 5.23 -20.29
N GLU A 79 5.95 6.34 -20.86
CA GLU A 79 6.43 6.43 -22.25
C GLU A 79 7.71 5.61 -22.50
N GLN A 80 8.54 5.41 -21.47
CA GLN A 80 9.79 4.65 -21.55
C GLN A 80 9.61 3.16 -21.32
N LEU A 81 8.55 2.75 -20.63
CA LEU A 81 8.31 1.35 -20.29
C LEU A 81 8.02 0.52 -21.56
N PRO A 82 8.52 -0.73 -21.62
CA PRO A 82 8.15 -1.61 -22.71
C PRO A 82 6.68 -2.02 -22.58
N ALA A 83 6.03 -2.36 -23.69
CA ALA A 83 4.60 -2.73 -23.70
C ALA A 83 4.24 -3.86 -22.70
N HIS A 84 5.19 -4.74 -22.37
CA HIS A 84 5.01 -5.90 -21.49
C HIS A 84 5.34 -5.63 -20.00
N TRP A 85 5.49 -4.38 -19.57
CA TRP A 85 5.72 -4.09 -18.14
C TRP A 85 4.57 -4.61 -17.26
N SER A 86 4.86 -5.02 -16.03
CA SER A 86 3.90 -5.53 -15.04
C SER A 86 3.77 -4.61 -13.84
N ALA A 87 4.90 -4.12 -13.33
CA ALA A 87 4.96 -3.21 -12.20
C ALA A 87 6.15 -2.25 -12.30
N VAL A 88 6.05 -1.10 -11.64
CA VAL A 88 7.11 -0.09 -11.54
C VAL A 88 7.21 0.43 -10.11
N PHE A 89 8.36 0.29 -9.48
CA PHE A 89 8.62 0.86 -8.16
C PHE A 89 9.07 2.32 -8.31
N LEU A 90 8.31 3.23 -7.70
CA LEU A 90 8.51 4.69 -7.77
C LEU A 90 9.11 5.25 -6.47
N GLY A 91 8.96 4.50 -5.40
CA GLY A 91 9.47 4.77 -4.07
C GLY A 91 9.70 3.45 -3.34
N TYR A 92 10.93 3.23 -2.89
CA TYR A 92 11.34 2.03 -2.18
C TYR A 92 12.54 2.27 -1.25
N HIS A 93 12.79 1.36 -0.32
CA HIS A 93 13.97 1.40 0.54
C HIS A 93 15.19 0.82 -0.20
N ASN A 94 16.22 1.63 -0.37
CA ASN A 94 17.52 1.24 -0.90
C ASN A 94 18.60 1.85 -0.01
N LYS A 95 19.75 1.16 0.17
CA LYS A 95 20.90 1.69 0.93
C LYS A 95 21.45 3.01 0.36
N TYR A 96 21.18 3.29 -0.90
CA TYR A 96 21.54 4.52 -1.61
C TYR A 96 20.30 5.36 -1.96
N GLY A 97 19.12 4.95 -1.50
CA GLY A 97 17.87 5.66 -1.78
C GLY A 97 17.93 7.06 -1.21
N CYS A 98 17.77 8.06 -2.06
CA CYS A 98 17.63 9.44 -1.62
C CYS A 98 16.44 10.10 -2.35
N PRO A 99 15.80 11.10 -1.73
CA PRO A 99 14.77 11.86 -2.42
C PRO A 99 15.34 12.46 -3.70
N HIS A 100 14.56 12.48 -4.77
CA HIS A 100 14.95 13.16 -6.00
C HIS A 100 15.41 14.59 -5.72
N ARG A 101 16.47 15.06 -6.39
CA ARG A 101 17.08 16.40 -6.21
C ARG A 101 16.07 17.56 -6.32
N ARG A 102 15.08 17.39 -7.20
CA ARG A 102 13.98 18.36 -7.41
C ARG A 102 12.96 18.42 -6.26
N SER A 103 13.00 17.52 -5.29
CA SER A 103 12.12 17.61 -4.12
C SER A 103 12.45 18.89 -3.33
N ALA A 104 11.55 19.87 -3.42
CA ALA A 104 11.74 21.27 -3.01
C ALA A 104 12.14 21.45 -1.53
N ASN A 105 11.97 20.40 -0.72
CA ASN A 105 12.23 20.41 0.73
C ASN A 105 13.41 19.53 1.16
N SER A 106 14.29 19.10 0.25
CA SER A 106 15.48 18.35 0.67
C SER A 106 16.51 19.28 1.35
N SER A 107 16.30 19.56 2.64
CA SER A 107 17.42 19.89 3.54
C SER A 107 18.42 18.74 3.66
N PHE A 108 18.15 17.61 3.01
CA PHE A 108 18.99 16.44 2.80
C PHE A 108 20.18 16.71 1.85
N ARG A 109 20.91 17.80 2.07
CA ARG A 109 22.13 18.17 1.33
C ARG A 109 23.34 17.39 1.84
N ARG A 110 23.33 16.06 1.70
CA ARG A 110 24.54 15.25 1.98
C ARG A 110 25.37 14.92 0.74
N PHE A 111 24.91 15.27 -0.47
CA PHE A 111 25.57 14.93 -1.73
C PHE A 111 25.82 16.14 -2.65
N ASP A 112 26.12 17.31 -2.07
CA ASP A 112 26.46 18.55 -2.80
C ASP A 112 27.81 18.46 -3.57
N ASP A 113 28.54 17.34 -3.54
CA ASP A 113 29.83 17.17 -4.26
C ASP A 113 29.72 16.43 -5.60
N TRP A 114 28.56 15.90 -5.97
CA TRP A 114 28.41 15.10 -7.19
C TRP A 114 27.73 15.91 -8.30
N ALA A 115 28.59 16.57 -9.07
CA ALA A 115 28.35 17.18 -10.38
C ALA A 115 27.58 18.50 -10.39
N GLU A 116 28.33 19.58 -10.63
CA GLU A 116 27.83 20.69 -11.44
C GLU A 116 27.24 20.08 -12.72
N GLU A 117 25.95 20.27 -12.92
CA GLU A 117 25.24 19.76 -14.10
C GLU A 117 25.87 20.36 -15.36
N GLU A 118 26.47 19.52 -16.20
CA GLU A 118 26.86 19.90 -17.56
C GLU A 118 25.59 20.38 -18.29
N PRO A 119 25.50 21.66 -18.67
CA PRO A 119 24.32 22.21 -19.32
C PRO A 119 24.08 21.48 -20.64
N GLY A 120 23.04 20.65 -20.70
CA GLY A 120 22.66 19.91 -21.91
C GLY A 120 22.52 18.39 -21.75
N MET A 121 22.74 17.83 -20.56
CA MET A 121 22.38 16.43 -20.31
C MET A 121 20.86 16.33 -20.14
N THR A 122 20.16 15.81 -21.15
CA THR A 122 18.72 15.56 -21.06
C THR A 122 18.47 14.59 -19.90
N GLU A 123 17.85 15.07 -18.83
CA GLU A 123 17.45 14.24 -17.69
C GLU A 123 16.35 13.26 -18.12
N VAL A 124 16.75 12.17 -18.75
CA VAL A 124 15.88 10.99 -18.87
C VAL A 124 15.84 10.39 -17.48
N GLU A 125 14.65 10.29 -16.86
CA GLU A 125 14.45 9.52 -15.64
C GLU A 125 14.67 8.04 -15.97
N PRO A 126 15.83 7.45 -15.62
CA PRO A 126 16.15 6.12 -16.08
C PRO A 126 15.34 5.15 -15.24
N VAL A 127 14.42 4.48 -15.93
CA VAL A 127 13.72 3.31 -15.42
C VAL A 127 14.52 2.10 -15.88
N PHE A 128 14.81 1.18 -14.97
CA PHE A 128 15.55 -0.04 -15.30
C PHE A 128 14.76 -1.27 -14.86
N GLU A 129 14.88 -2.34 -15.64
CA GLU A 129 14.32 -3.63 -15.27
C GLU A 129 15.09 -4.17 -14.08
N ILE A 130 14.38 -4.72 -13.11
CA ILE A 130 14.99 -5.32 -11.93
C ILE A 130 14.83 -6.83 -11.95
N HIS A 131 15.85 -7.50 -11.42
CA HIS A 131 15.90 -8.96 -11.31
C HIS A 131 16.10 -9.41 -9.86
N ASP A 132 16.12 -8.45 -8.93
CA ASP A 132 16.22 -8.70 -7.51
C ASP A 132 15.11 -7.94 -6.78
N HIS A 133 14.76 -8.46 -5.61
CA HIS A 133 13.66 -7.96 -4.81
C HIS A 133 13.96 -6.56 -4.23
N ASN A 134 12.91 -5.75 -4.11
CA ASN A 134 12.94 -4.47 -3.44
C ASN A 134 12.22 -4.56 -2.09
N TRP A 135 12.72 -3.79 -1.12
CA TRP A 135 12.12 -3.62 0.21
C TRP A 135 11.47 -2.25 0.33
N GLY A 136 10.53 -2.10 1.25
CA GLY A 136 9.85 -0.84 1.57
C GLY A 136 8.98 -0.31 0.44
N LEU A 137 7.97 -1.05 0.00
CA LEU A 137 7.10 -0.69 -1.13
C LEU A 137 6.09 0.43 -0.82
N TYR A 138 6.57 1.64 -0.51
CA TYR A 138 5.69 2.77 -0.16
C TYR A 138 5.08 3.49 -1.37
N ALA A 139 5.63 3.36 -2.58
CA ALA A 139 4.99 3.90 -3.80
C ALA A 139 5.32 3.10 -5.05
N TRP A 140 4.30 2.59 -5.73
CA TRP A 140 4.51 1.76 -6.92
C TRP A 140 3.28 1.67 -7.83
N MET A 141 3.51 1.44 -9.12
CA MET A 141 2.47 1.18 -10.11
C MET A 141 2.39 -0.30 -10.44
N VAL A 142 1.18 -0.79 -10.70
CA VAL A 142 0.94 -2.18 -11.09
C VAL A 142 -0.16 -2.28 -12.13
N LYS A 143 0.06 -3.08 -13.17
CA LYS A 143 -0.98 -3.40 -14.16
C LYS A 143 -2.08 -4.24 -13.54
N LYS A 144 -3.30 -4.09 -14.04
CA LYS A 144 -4.48 -4.84 -13.58
C LYS A 144 -4.27 -6.34 -13.62
N GLU A 145 -3.64 -6.85 -14.67
CA GLU A 145 -3.38 -8.28 -14.86
C GLU A 145 -2.43 -8.81 -13.78
N ALA A 146 -1.35 -8.07 -13.51
CA ALA A 146 -0.40 -8.42 -12.45
C ALA A 146 -1.02 -8.31 -11.05
N ALA A 147 -1.84 -7.28 -10.82
CA ALA A 147 -2.59 -7.14 -9.56
C ALA A 147 -3.54 -8.31 -9.33
N ARG A 148 -4.22 -8.79 -10.38
CA ARG A 148 -5.10 -9.98 -10.29
C ARG A 148 -4.31 -11.23 -9.92
N LEU A 149 -3.19 -11.49 -10.57
CA LEU A 149 -2.31 -12.62 -10.24
C LEU A 149 -1.82 -12.57 -8.80
N LEU A 150 -1.41 -11.39 -8.32
CA LEU A 150 -1.02 -11.21 -6.92
C LEU A 150 -2.17 -11.58 -5.96
N VAL A 151 -3.39 -11.12 -6.22
CA VAL A 151 -4.55 -11.43 -5.37
C VAL A 151 -4.88 -12.93 -5.37
N GLU A 152 -4.76 -13.57 -6.53
CA GLU A 152 -5.15 -14.98 -6.72
C GLU A 152 -4.11 -15.97 -6.21
N GLU A 153 -2.82 -15.65 -6.32
CA GLU A 153 -1.74 -16.63 -6.15
C GLU A 153 -0.72 -16.29 -5.06
N LEU A 154 -0.56 -15.01 -4.68
CA LEU A 154 0.47 -14.64 -3.69
C LEU A 154 0.04 -15.01 -2.26
N PHE A 155 -1.25 -14.89 -1.94
CA PHE A 155 -1.74 -15.02 -0.58
C PHE A 155 -2.22 -16.46 -0.30
N PRO A 156 -1.96 -17.01 0.91
CA PRO A 156 -1.30 -16.39 2.07
C PRO A 156 0.23 -16.26 1.92
N ILE A 157 0.81 -15.21 2.52
CA ILE A 157 2.27 -14.98 2.55
C ILE A 157 2.88 -15.44 3.88
N SER A 158 4.16 -15.82 3.85
CA SER A 158 4.94 -16.26 5.02
C SER A 158 6.17 -15.39 5.30
N SER A 159 6.28 -14.24 4.65
CA SER A 159 7.36 -13.25 4.79
C SER A 159 6.76 -11.85 4.70
N GLN A 160 7.57 -10.80 4.89
CA GLN A 160 7.11 -9.42 4.73
C GLN A 160 6.47 -9.16 3.35
N VAL A 161 5.42 -8.36 3.33
CA VAL A 161 4.58 -8.18 2.13
C VAL A 161 5.32 -7.53 0.97
N ASP A 162 6.21 -6.58 1.26
CA ASP A 162 7.05 -5.91 0.26
C ASP A 162 7.97 -6.92 -0.45
N TYR A 163 8.65 -7.77 0.32
CA TYR A 163 9.45 -8.87 -0.19
C TYR A 163 8.62 -9.86 -1.01
N ALA A 164 7.50 -10.32 -0.45
CA ALA A 164 6.64 -11.32 -1.08
C ALA A 164 6.10 -10.82 -2.42
N ILE A 165 5.59 -9.57 -2.46
CA ILE A 165 5.09 -8.93 -3.68
C ILE A 165 6.21 -8.76 -4.70
N SER A 166 7.34 -8.17 -4.31
CA SER A 166 8.45 -7.90 -5.23
C SER A 166 8.99 -9.19 -5.85
N ARG A 167 9.24 -10.21 -5.02
CA ARG A 167 9.71 -11.52 -5.47
C ARG A 167 8.70 -12.22 -6.38
N PHE A 168 7.41 -12.17 -6.06
CA PHE A 168 6.37 -12.76 -6.89
C PHE A 168 6.33 -12.09 -8.27
N LEU A 169 6.29 -10.75 -8.31
CA LEU A 169 6.27 -10.01 -9.57
C LEU A 169 7.49 -10.36 -10.46
N ILE A 170 8.68 -10.42 -9.87
CA ILE A 170 9.92 -10.72 -10.62
C ILE A 170 9.89 -12.15 -11.17
N THR A 171 9.47 -13.12 -10.35
CA THR A 171 9.58 -14.54 -10.71
C THR A 171 8.40 -15.07 -11.52
N GLN A 172 7.20 -14.55 -11.32
CA GLN A 172 5.96 -15.04 -11.96
C GLN A 172 5.46 -14.13 -13.08
N CYS A 173 5.63 -12.80 -12.97
CA CYS A 173 5.10 -11.87 -13.96
C CYS A 173 6.16 -11.40 -14.97
N GLY A 174 7.38 -11.13 -14.52
CA GLY A 174 8.40 -10.46 -15.32
C GLY A 174 8.04 -9.00 -15.66
N GLY A 175 8.93 -8.30 -16.37
CA GLY A 175 8.69 -6.91 -16.75
C GLY A 175 8.52 -5.98 -15.54
N VAL A 176 9.34 -6.18 -14.52
CA VAL A 176 9.32 -5.39 -13.28
C VAL A 176 10.39 -4.34 -13.35
N PHE A 177 10.00 -3.09 -13.14
CA PHE A 177 10.88 -1.95 -13.30
C PHE A 177 11.00 -1.13 -12.02
N SER A 178 12.03 -0.30 -11.96
CA SER A 178 12.26 0.62 -10.85
C SER A 178 12.83 1.93 -11.37
N VAL A 179 12.45 3.05 -10.75
CA VAL A 179 13.19 4.32 -10.91
C VAL A 179 14.55 4.20 -10.24
N HIS A 180 15.54 4.97 -10.68
CA HIS A 180 16.86 5.01 -10.04
C HIS A 180 16.76 5.38 -8.54
N PRO A 181 17.54 4.76 -7.63
CA PRO A 181 17.53 5.11 -6.20
C PRO A 181 17.81 6.59 -5.89
N ASP A 182 18.50 7.29 -6.79
CA ASP A 182 18.77 8.74 -6.67
C ASP A 182 17.67 9.63 -7.24
N ARG A 183 16.60 9.02 -7.76
CA ARG A 183 15.50 9.67 -8.47
C ARG A 183 14.14 9.13 -8.02
N LEU A 184 14.03 8.77 -6.75
CA LEU A 184 12.78 8.32 -6.17
C LEU A 184 11.74 9.45 -6.25
N LEU A 185 10.60 9.17 -6.88
CA LEU A 185 9.51 10.15 -7.06
C LEU A 185 8.73 10.40 -5.77
N PHE A 186 8.71 9.37 -4.94
CA PHE A 186 8.15 9.40 -3.60
C PHE A 186 9.26 8.99 -2.64
N PHE A 187 9.26 9.53 -1.43
CA PHE A 187 10.23 9.14 -0.43
C PHE A 187 9.58 9.04 0.95
N SER A 188 9.84 7.92 1.61
CA SER A 188 9.54 7.69 3.03
C SER A 188 10.87 7.39 3.74
N PRO A 189 11.17 8.02 4.89
CA PRO A 189 12.35 7.68 5.65
C PRO A 189 12.25 6.25 6.15
N THR A 190 13.39 5.56 6.24
CA THR A 190 13.39 4.25 6.88
C THR A 190 12.95 4.38 8.34
N SER A 191 12.35 3.32 8.91
CA SER A 191 11.96 3.35 10.32
C SER A 191 13.15 3.64 11.25
N GLN A 192 14.38 3.25 10.86
CA GLN A 192 15.61 3.57 11.58
C GLN A 192 15.90 5.09 11.59
N GLU A 193 15.73 5.76 10.45
CA GLU A 193 15.94 7.20 10.34
C GLU A 193 14.82 8.00 11.02
N GLY A 194 13.57 7.54 10.88
CA GLY A 194 12.41 8.15 11.51
C GLY A 194 12.36 7.95 13.02
N GLN A 195 13.15 7.01 13.57
CA GLN A 195 13.06 6.55 14.96
C GLN A 195 11.62 6.18 15.34
N ASP A 196 10.83 5.75 14.35
CA ASP A 196 9.40 5.54 14.51
C ASP A 196 9.17 4.14 15.11
N SER A 197 9.23 4.08 16.44
CA SER A 197 9.03 2.87 17.22
C SER A 197 7.59 2.36 17.22
N ASP A 198 6.63 3.11 16.66
CA ASP A 198 5.24 2.65 16.57
C ASP A 198 5.07 1.56 15.50
N ILE A 199 6.00 1.51 14.52
CA ILE A 199 6.02 0.57 13.40
C ILE A 199 6.88 -0.64 13.73
N GLN A 200 7.97 -0.48 14.48
CA GLN A 200 8.93 -1.55 14.74
C GLN A 200 9.15 -1.69 16.23
N THR A 201 8.99 -2.91 16.75
CA THR A 201 9.43 -3.17 18.12
C THR A 201 10.95 -3.22 18.10
N MET A 202 11.56 -2.06 18.35
CA MET A 202 13.00 -1.90 18.51
C MET A 202 13.34 -2.42 19.91
N ARG A 203 13.62 -3.72 20.04
CA ARG A 203 14.07 -4.28 21.31
C ARG A 203 15.56 -4.00 21.46
N ALA A 204 15.93 -3.41 22.59
CA ALA A 204 17.33 -3.32 22.99
C ALA A 204 17.88 -4.74 23.20
N GLU A 205 19.13 -4.98 22.83
CA GLU A 205 19.81 -6.26 23.01
C GLU A 205 19.68 -6.76 24.45
N GLU A 206 19.81 -5.89 25.45
CA GLU A 206 19.69 -6.26 26.86
C GLU A 206 18.30 -6.75 27.21
N ALA A 207 17.24 -6.18 26.63
CA ALA A 207 15.88 -6.62 26.87
C ALA A 207 15.62 -8.01 26.27
N VAL A 208 16.21 -8.31 25.11
CA VAL A 208 16.14 -9.65 24.51
C VAL A 208 16.91 -10.67 25.36
N VAL A 209 18.12 -10.32 25.80
CA VAL A 209 18.93 -11.21 26.65
C VAL A 209 18.27 -11.41 28.03
N GLU A 210 17.63 -10.39 28.60
CA GLU A 210 16.89 -10.50 29.86
C GLU A 210 15.69 -11.45 29.72
N GLU A 211 14.94 -11.38 28.61
CA GLU A 211 13.75 -12.20 28.38
C GLU A 211 14.10 -13.66 28.00
N PHE A 212 15.08 -13.87 27.11
CA PHE A 212 15.40 -15.19 26.54
C PHE A 212 16.63 -15.86 27.19
N GLY A 213 17.36 -15.14 28.05
CA GLY A 213 18.57 -15.60 28.72
C GLY A 213 19.85 -15.52 27.86
N SER A 214 19.74 -15.60 26.53
CA SER A 214 20.84 -15.33 25.60
C SER A 214 20.36 -14.99 24.19
N TRP A 215 21.26 -14.46 23.37
CA TRP A 215 20.98 -14.17 21.96
C TRP A 215 20.69 -15.44 21.15
N GLU A 216 21.43 -16.52 21.41
CA GLU A 216 21.24 -17.83 20.79
C GLU A 216 19.89 -18.43 21.16
N ALA A 217 19.46 -18.29 22.43
CA ALA A 217 18.16 -18.76 22.88
C ALA A 217 17.01 -18.00 22.22
N TYR A 218 17.17 -16.69 22.01
CA TYR A 218 16.24 -15.90 21.21
C TYR A 218 16.17 -16.42 19.76
N LEU A 219 17.32 -16.54 19.07
CA LEU A 219 17.36 -17.01 17.69
C LEU A 219 16.79 -18.43 17.53
N GLU A 220 17.01 -19.32 18.50
CA GLU A 220 16.44 -20.66 18.48
C GLU A 220 14.93 -20.65 18.74
N ALA A 221 14.43 -19.72 19.57
CA ALA A 221 13.00 -19.53 19.78
C ALA A 221 12.28 -18.93 18.57
N GLN A 222 12.96 -18.06 17.81
CA GLN A 222 12.45 -17.51 16.55
C GLN A 222 12.60 -18.47 15.38
N ARG A 223 13.47 -19.48 15.49
CA ARG A 223 13.56 -20.51 14.45
C ARG A 223 12.18 -21.18 14.37
N PRO A 224 11.48 -21.13 13.22
CA PRO A 224 10.17 -21.73 13.08
C PRO A 224 10.29 -23.17 13.56
N SER A 225 9.51 -23.58 14.59
CA SER A 225 9.54 -24.97 15.06
C SER A 225 9.30 -25.81 13.84
N SER A 226 10.34 -26.53 13.40
CA SER A 226 10.51 -27.02 12.03
C SER A 226 9.16 -27.20 11.34
N TYR A 227 8.89 -26.41 10.28
CA TYR A 227 7.78 -26.65 9.36
C TYR A 227 7.61 -28.16 9.29
N GLY A 228 6.51 -28.67 9.87
CA GLY A 228 6.37 -30.10 10.14
C GLY A 228 6.77 -30.83 8.88
N GLU A 229 7.87 -31.58 8.97
CA GLU A 229 8.61 -32.23 7.90
C GLU A 229 7.70 -32.46 6.70
N TYR A 230 7.62 -31.47 5.80
CA TYR A 230 6.92 -31.66 4.55
C TYR A 230 7.87 -32.56 3.79
N ASP A 231 7.60 -33.86 3.83
CA ASP A 231 8.23 -34.89 3.02
C ASP A 231 8.23 -34.39 1.58
N ALA A 232 9.31 -33.70 1.20
CA ALA A 232 9.58 -33.27 -0.15
C ALA A 232 10.07 -34.47 -0.97
N GLU A 233 9.40 -35.60 -0.84
CA GLU A 233 9.38 -36.62 -1.88
C GLU A 233 8.26 -36.22 -2.84
N VAL A 234 8.51 -35.19 -3.65
CA VAL A 234 7.80 -35.06 -4.92
C VAL A 234 8.46 -36.09 -5.84
N PRO A 235 7.84 -37.24 -6.12
CA PRO A 235 8.39 -38.18 -7.08
C PRO A 235 8.46 -37.45 -8.42
N VAL A 236 9.67 -37.38 -8.99
CA VAL A 236 9.88 -37.03 -10.38
C VAL A 236 9.16 -38.10 -11.20
N SER A 237 7.94 -37.80 -11.66
CA SER A 237 7.16 -38.71 -12.49
C SER A 237 7.76 -38.74 -13.89
N GLU A 238 8.77 -39.59 -14.09
CA GLU A 238 9.04 -40.17 -15.39
C GLU A 238 7.95 -41.20 -15.70
N GLY A 239 7.28 -41.05 -16.84
CA GLY A 239 6.57 -42.16 -17.50
C GLY A 239 5.06 -41.96 -17.66
N MET A 240 4.67 -41.49 -18.84
CA MET A 240 3.35 -41.77 -19.41
C MET A 240 3.18 -43.29 -19.55
N GLY A 241 2.22 -43.88 -18.82
CA GLY A 241 1.95 -45.31 -18.86
C GLY A 241 0.50 -45.65 -18.53
N ALA A 242 -0.28 -45.88 -19.59
CA ALA A 242 -1.50 -46.69 -19.72
C ALA A 242 -2.54 -46.72 -18.57
N MET A 243 -3.74 -46.22 -18.90
CA MET A 243 -4.98 -46.41 -18.16
C MET A 243 -5.33 -47.90 -17.98
N SER A 244 -5.59 -48.30 -16.73
CA SER A 244 -6.34 -49.51 -16.42
C SER A 244 -7.32 -49.24 -15.28
N SER A 245 -8.59 -49.51 -15.55
CA SER A 245 -9.74 -49.29 -14.69
C SER A 245 -9.88 -50.37 -13.62
N LYS A 246 -10.17 -49.96 -12.37
CA LYS A 246 -10.90 -50.80 -11.41
C LYS A 246 -11.58 -49.99 -10.31
N SER A 247 -12.83 -50.36 -10.08
CA SER A 247 -13.81 -49.84 -9.15
C SER A 247 -13.78 -50.54 -7.77
N VAL A 248 -14.64 -50.05 -6.86
CA VAL A 248 -15.07 -50.57 -5.53
C VAL A 248 -14.19 -50.08 -4.37
N GLY A 249 -14.65 -49.53 -3.25
CA GLY A 249 -15.99 -49.24 -2.70
C GLY A 249 -15.92 -49.15 -1.15
N ALA A 250 -16.90 -48.46 -0.55
CA ALA A 250 -17.39 -48.52 0.85
C ALA A 250 -16.70 -47.75 2.01
N ASP A 251 -17.39 -46.68 2.43
CA ASP A 251 -17.85 -46.27 3.77
C ASP A 251 -17.05 -46.63 5.05
N SER A 252 -16.68 -45.58 5.80
CA SER A 252 -17.00 -45.51 7.25
C SER A 252 -17.05 -44.05 7.73
N ALA A 253 -18.18 -43.69 8.34
CA ALA A 253 -18.43 -42.41 8.97
C ALA A 253 -18.06 -42.49 10.46
N ALA A 254 -17.13 -41.64 10.89
CA ALA A 254 -16.92 -41.30 12.29
C ALA A 254 -16.67 -39.79 12.36
N ASP A 255 -17.63 -39.06 12.94
CA ASP A 255 -17.54 -37.63 13.24
C ASP A 255 -16.43 -37.38 14.27
N SER A 256 -15.20 -37.20 13.77
CA SER A 256 -14.19 -36.44 14.51
C SER A 256 -14.20 -35.02 13.94
N ALA A 257 -14.87 -34.10 14.64
CA ALA A 257 -14.73 -32.69 14.33
C ALA A 257 -13.26 -32.33 14.55
N SER A 258 -12.50 -32.25 13.45
CA SER A 258 -11.13 -31.76 13.47
C SER A 258 -11.16 -30.34 14.04
N PRO A 259 -10.18 -29.96 14.88
CA PRO A 259 -10.07 -28.58 15.32
C PRO A 259 -10.03 -27.67 14.08
N PRO A 260 -10.72 -26.52 14.12
CA PRO A 260 -10.77 -25.62 12.97
C PRO A 260 -9.34 -25.30 12.53
N SER A 261 -9.09 -25.41 11.22
CA SER A 261 -7.78 -25.08 10.65
C SER A 261 -7.42 -23.63 11.02
N ALA A 262 -6.12 -23.32 11.09
CA ALA A 262 -5.64 -21.96 11.34
C ALA A 262 -6.27 -20.95 10.35
N GLN A 263 -6.51 -21.38 9.10
CA GLN A 263 -7.25 -20.62 8.08
C GLN A 263 -8.68 -20.29 8.53
N HIS A 264 -9.43 -21.27 9.04
CA HIS A 264 -10.79 -21.05 9.54
C HIS A 264 -10.80 -20.12 10.76
N PHE A 265 -9.81 -20.23 11.65
CA PHE A 265 -9.67 -19.34 12.81
C PHE A 265 -9.40 -17.88 12.38
N MET A 266 -8.48 -17.65 11.43
CA MET A 266 -8.17 -16.30 10.94
C MET A 266 -9.36 -15.68 10.21
N ILE A 267 -10.02 -16.43 9.32
CA ILE A 267 -11.17 -15.94 8.56
C ILE A 267 -12.36 -15.64 9.49
N SER A 268 -12.65 -16.52 10.45
CA SER A 268 -13.75 -16.30 11.40
C SER A 268 -13.49 -15.13 12.35
N THR A 269 -12.24 -14.93 12.78
CA THR A 269 -11.85 -13.79 13.62
C THR A 269 -11.94 -12.47 12.86
N ALA A 270 -11.46 -12.44 11.60
CA ALA A 270 -11.57 -11.28 10.74
C ALA A 270 -13.04 -10.92 10.44
N ALA A 271 -13.88 -11.91 10.13
CA ALA A 271 -15.31 -11.70 9.90
C ALA A 271 -16.05 -11.19 11.15
N ALA A 272 -15.70 -11.69 12.34
CA ALA A 272 -16.27 -11.22 13.60
C ALA A 272 -15.90 -9.76 13.89
N LYS A 273 -14.63 -9.38 13.69
CA LYS A 273 -14.15 -8.00 13.87
C LYS A 273 -14.75 -7.03 12.86
N LEU A 274 -14.92 -7.47 11.62
CA LEU A 274 -15.57 -6.70 10.57
C LEU A 274 -17.06 -6.46 10.90
N SER A 275 -17.76 -7.51 11.35
CA SER A 275 -19.16 -7.41 11.80
C SER A 275 -19.33 -6.49 13.01
N GLU A 276 -18.40 -6.56 13.97
CA GLU A 276 -18.35 -5.66 15.13
C GLU A 276 -18.21 -4.19 14.68
N ALA A 277 -17.32 -3.90 13.74
CA ALA A 277 -17.13 -2.56 13.18
C ALA A 277 -18.38 -2.03 12.42
N PHE A 278 -19.10 -2.90 11.71
CA PHE A 278 -20.32 -2.52 10.98
C PHE A 278 -21.58 -2.45 11.84
N SER A 279 -21.60 -3.09 13.01
CA SER A 279 -22.76 -3.13 13.90
C SER A 279 -23.12 -1.77 14.53
N GLY A 280 -22.23 -0.77 14.47
CA GLY A 280 -22.54 0.62 14.83
C GLY A 280 -22.94 0.87 16.29
N ASP A 281 -22.85 -0.13 17.16
CA ASP A 281 -23.41 -0.10 18.52
C ASP A 281 -22.64 0.82 19.48
N ASP A 282 -21.43 1.26 19.12
CA ASP A 282 -20.63 2.19 19.94
C ASP A 282 -21.17 3.63 19.97
N LYS A 283 -22.07 4.01 19.06
CA LYS A 283 -22.64 5.38 19.05
C LYS A 283 -23.76 5.59 20.09
N LYS A 284 -24.37 4.53 20.64
CA LYS A 284 -25.52 4.69 21.57
C LYS A 284 -25.14 4.97 23.03
N LYS A 285 -23.88 4.78 23.45
CA LYS A 285 -23.48 5.03 24.85
C LYS A 285 -23.06 6.47 25.17
N LYS A 286 -22.75 7.31 24.17
CA LYS A 286 -22.28 8.70 24.40
C LYS A 286 -23.35 9.79 24.31
N GLU A 287 -24.56 9.48 23.83
CA GLU A 287 -25.56 10.50 23.50
C GLU A 287 -26.63 10.78 24.59
N LYS A 288 -26.53 10.15 25.77
CA LYS A 288 -27.52 10.36 26.85
C LYS A 288 -27.31 11.60 27.74
N ASN A 289 -26.28 12.42 27.52
CA ASN A 289 -25.94 13.51 28.45
C ASN A 289 -26.07 14.95 27.93
N LYS A 290 -26.67 15.21 26.76
CA LYS A 290 -26.93 16.58 26.29
C LYS A 290 -28.25 16.73 25.54
N LYS A 291 -29.36 16.98 26.26
CA LYS A 291 -30.50 17.71 25.69
C LYS A 291 -31.44 18.29 26.76
N LYS A 292 -31.31 19.59 27.02
CA LYS A 292 -32.37 20.46 27.56
C LYS A 292 -32.17 21.87 27.00
N LYS A 293 -33.27 22.50 26.55
CA LYS A 293 -33.44 23.80 25.81
C LYS A 293 -33.08 23.72 24.32
N SER A 294 -33.87 24.23 23.36
CA SER A 294 -35.06 25.09 23.35
C SER A 294 -35.83 24.96 22.03
N ARG A 295 -37.14 25.22 22.05
CA ARG A 295 -38.09 25.26 20.92
C ARG A 295 -38.09 26.62 20.19
N LYS A 296 -38.29 26.62 18.86
CA LYS A 296 -39.10 27.55 18.01
C LYS A 296 -39.03 27.04 16.55
N SER A 297 -40.11 26.54 15.94
CA SER A 297 -41.04 27.21 14.98
C SER A 297 -40.32 27.97 13.85
N SER A 298 -40.61 27.87 12.55
CA SER A 298 -41.71 27.30 11.75
C SER A 298 -41.43 27.67 10.28
N SER A 299 -42.06 26.96 9.33
CA SER A 299 -42.58 27.40 8.02
C SER A 299 -42.02 26.68 6.79
N THR A 300 -42.96 26.02 6.12
CA THR A 300 -42.86 25.18 4.93
C THR A 300 -43.10 25.99 3.66
N SER A 301 -42.35 25.73 2.59
CA SER A 301 -42.77 25.93 1.21
C SER A 301 -42.19 24.80 0.34
N PRO A 302 -42.97 24.17 -0.56
CA PRO A 302 -42.46 23.12 -1.45
C PRO A 302 -41.92 23.76 -2.73
N SER A 303 -40.69 23.43 -3.11
CA SER A 303 -40.11 23.75 -4.41
C SER A 303 -39.73 22.48 -5.15
N GLU A 304 -39.78 22.60 -6.46
CA GLU A 304 -39.90 21.54 -7.45
C GLU A 304 -38.70 20.59 -7.49
N GLU A 305 -39.02 19.33 -7.72
CA GLU A 305 -38.14 18.17 -7.71
C GLU A 305 -37.37 18.11 -9.05
N SER A 306 -36.25 18.82 -9.14
CA SER A 306 -35.23 18.53 -10.14
C SER A 306 -34.39 17.36 -9.63
N GLY A 307 -34.38 16.25 -10.36
CA GLY A 307 -33.55 15.09 -10.04
C GLY A 307 -32.07 15.44 -10.07
N GLU A 308 -31.54 15.89 -8.93
CA GLU A 308 -30.11 15.97 -8.67
C GLU A 308 -29.55 14.54 -8.67
N ALA A 309 -28.48 14.34 -9.45
CA ALA A 309 -27.71 13.12 -9.38
C ALA A 309 -27.28 12.88 -7.92
N PRO A 310 -27.27 11.62 -7.44
CA PRO A 310 -26.93 11.32 -6.05
C PRO A 310 -25.56 11.92 -5.72
N GLU A 311 -25.55 12.85 -4.76
CA GLU A 311 -24.34 13.45 -4.23
C GLU A 311 -23.52 12.33 -3.57
N VAL A 312 -22.40 11.95 -4.20
CA VAL A 312 -21.53 10.91 -3.67
C VAL A 312 -20.79 11.50 -2.47
N ASP A 313 -21.04 10.95 -1.27
CA ASP A 313 -20.27 11.28 -0.07
C ASP A 313 -18.86 10.70 -0.20
N VAL A 314 -18.01 11.48 -0.85
CA VAL A 314 -16.58 11.18 -1.07
C VAL A 314 -15.90 10.86 0.25
N ALA A 315 -16.17 11.60 1.32
CA ALA A 315 -15.53 11.39 2.61
C ALA A 315 -15.82 9.98 3.14
N ALA A 316 -17.05 9.49 2.93
CA ALA A 316 -17.40 8.11 3.19
C ALA A 316 -16.72 7.11 2.24
N ALA A 317 -16.58 7.43 0.95
CA ALA A 317 -15.94 6.57 -0.06
C ALA A 317 -14.44 6.34 0.18
N VAL A 318 -13.72 7.34 0.69
CA VAL A 318 -12.30 7.22 1.09
C VAL A 318 -12.10 6.91 2.58
N GLY A 319 -13.18 6.82 3.37
CA GLY A 319 -13.12 6.45 4.78
C GLY A 319 -12.45 7.50 5.69
N LEU A 320 -12.43 8.76 5.27
CA LEU A 320 -11.75 9.85 5.99
C LEU A 320 -12.74 10.88 6.55
N PRO A 321 -12.48 11.44 7.74
CA PRO A 321 -13.34 12.47 8.30
C PRO A 321 -13.23 13.77 7.48
N SER A 322 -14.37 14.44 7.22
CA SER A 322 -14.45 15.62 6.33
C SER A 322 -13.46 16.76 6.64
N LYS A 323 -13.03 16.87 7.90
CA LYS A 323 -12.02 17.84 8.35
C LYS A 323 -10.62 17.63 7.76
N GLU A 324 -10.28 16.41 7.33
CA GLU A 324 -8.98 16.09 6.73
C GLU A 324 -8.89 16.58 5.28
N PHE A 325 -10.02 16.85 4.63
CA PHE A 325 -10.07 17.46 3.31
C PHE A 325 -10.05 18.99 3.35
N ALA A 326 -10.31 19.59 4.51
CA ALA A 326 -10.34 21.05 4.63
C ALA A 326 -8.92 21.62 4.66
N ARG A 327 -8.63 22.57 3.76
CA ARG A 327 -7.39 23.34 3.81
C ARG A 327 -7.36 24.24 5.05
N SER A 328 -6.20 24.32 5.69
CA SER A 328 -5.91 25.37 6.65
C SER A 328 -5.56 26.67 5.91
N SER A 329 -5.74 27.82 6.57
CA SER A 329 -5.38 29.13 6.01
C SER A 329 -3.89 29.31 5.73
N LYS A 330 -3.04 28.34 6.11
CA LYS A 330 -1.60 28.33 5.85
C LYS A 330 -1.24 27.53 4.59
N GLN A 331 -2.18 26.79 4.01
CA GLN A 331 -1.95 25.97 2.81
C GLN A 331 -2.37 26.75 1.58
N SER A 332 -1.38 27.34 0.91
CA SER A 332 -1.54 28.27 -0.20
C SER A 332 -1.21 27.67 -1.57
N CYS A 333 -0.35 26.65 -1.61
CA CYS A 333 -0.02 25.90 -2.82
C CYS A 333 -0.21 24.38 -2.62
N LEU A 334 -0.07 23.60 -3.70
CA LEU A 334 -0.15 22.14 -3.66
C LEU A 334 0.89 21.50 -2.73
N GLU A 335 2.08 22.08 -2.63
CA GLU A 335 3.18 21.59 -1.79
C GLU A 335 2.85 21.68 -0.29
N ASP A 336 1.92 22.56 0.08
CA ASP A 336 1.46 22.72 1.45
C ASP A 336 0.43 21.64 1.85
N LEU A 337 -0.08 20.85 0.89
CA LEU A 337 -1.07 19.82 1.15
C LEU A 337 -0.46 18.64 1.92
N SER A 338 -1.25 18.06 2.83
CA SER A 338 -0.91 16.74 3.35
C SER A 338 -0.99 15.70 2.23
N VAL A 339 -0.25 14.60 2.38
CA VAL A 339 -0.24 13.47 1.42
C VAL A 339 -1.65 12.97 1.12
N ARG A 340 -2.52 12.94 2.14
CA ARG A 340 -3.94 12.55 1.98
C ARG A 340 -4.72 13.53 1.11
N GLN A 341 -4.52 14.84 1.32
CA GLN A 341 -5.13 15.88 0.49
C GLN A 341 -4.60 15.85 -0.94
N LEU A 342 -3.29 15.60 -1.10
CA LEU A 342 -2.65 15.48 -2.41
C LEU A 342 -3.15 14.25 -3.17
N ALA A 343 -3.25 13.09 -2.51
CA ALA A 343 -3.81 11.88 -3.11
C ALA A 343 -5.26 12.09 -3.55
N CYS A 344 -6.06 12.81 -2.74
CA CYS A 344 -7.44 13.15 -3.09
C CYS A 344 -7.49 14.11 -4.29
N ALA A 345 -6.61 15.12 -4.32
CA ALA A 345 -6.46 16.03 -5.45
C ALA A 345 -6.08 15.30 -6.75
N LEU A 346 -5.10 14.41 -6.69
CA LEU A 346 -4.63 13.61 -7.83
C LEU A 346 -5.64 12.55 -8.27
N SER A 347 -6.51 12.08 -7.35
CA SER A 347 -7.57 11.12 -7.65
C SER A 347 -8.73 11.70 -8.47
N GLY A 348 -8.72 13.00 -8.77
CA GLY A 348 -9.76 13.67 -9.54
C GLY A 348 -11.07 13.87 -8.77
N VAL A 349 -11.03 13.86 -7.43
CA VAL A 349 -12.20 14.08 -6.59
C VAL A 349 -12.31 15.56 -6.21
N TYR A 350 -12.90 16.33 -7.12
CA TYR A 350 -12.85 17.80 -7.18
C TYR A 350 -13.76 18.54 -6.19
N ALA A 351 -14.63 17.85 -5.45
CA ALA A 351 -15.62 18.52 -4.59
C ALA A 351 -15.02 19.39 -3.47
N PHE A 352 -13.71 19.26 -3.18
CA PHE A 352 -13.03 19.95 -2.10
C PHE A 352 -11.83 20.79 -2.54
N MET A 353 -11.56 20.92 -3.84
CA MET A 353 -10.41 21.69 -4.34
C MET A 353 -10.79 23.13 -4.72
N LEU A 354 -9.86 24.06 -4.51
CA LEU A 354 -10.01 25.41 -5.00
C LEU A 354 -9.61 25.48 -6.49
N PRO A 355 -10.24 26.36 -7.29
CA PRO A 355 -9.86 26.55 -8.70
C PRO A 355 -8.38 26.89 -8.93
N SER A 356 -7.72 27.51 -7.95
CA SER A 356 -6.27 27.78 -8.00
C SER A 356 -5.45 26.49 -8.04
N ASP A 357 -5.86 25.49 -7.25
CA ASP A 357 -5.16 24.22 -7.14
C ASP A 357 -5.31 23.46 -8.45
N MET A 358 -6.51 23.51 -9.05
CA MET A 358 -6.81 22.91 -10.35
C MET A 358 -5.95 23.49 -11.48
N MET A 359 -5.61 24.77 -11.41
CA MET A 359 -4.72 25.43 -12.38
C MET A 359 -3.25 25.07 -12.14
N GLU A 360 -2.86 24.82 -10.90
CA GLU A 360 -1.49 24.49 -10.49
C GLU A 360 -1.10 23.05 -10.90
N ILE A 361 -2.04 22.09 -10.90
CA ILE A 361 -1.87 20.73 -11.48
C ILE A 361 -1.95 20.69 -13.02
N GLY A 362 -1.89 21.84 -13.71
CA GLY A 362 -1.81 21.87 -15.18
C GLY A 362 -3.13 21.62 -15.93
N GLY A 363 -4.28 21.69 -15.26
CA GLY A 363 -5.59 21.56 -15.91
C GLY A 363 -6.01 22.83 -16.64
N SER A 364 -5.94 22.89 -17.97
CA SER A 364 -6.55 24.00 -18.72
C SER A 364 -8.09 23.89 -18.70
N TYR A 365 -8.83 24.99 -18.49
CA TYR A 365 -10.31 25.02 -18.50
C TYR A 365 -10.92 24.37 -19.76
N GLU A 366 -10.20 24.36 -20.89
CA GLU A 366 -10.62 23.76 -22.17
C GLU A 366 -10.45 22.23 -22.24
N SER A 367 -9.50 21.66 -21.49
CA SER A 367 -9.35 20.21 -21.34
C SER A 367 -10.62 19.56 -20.76
N TRP A 368 -11.44 20.34 -20.06
CA TRP A 368 -12.65 19.90 -19.35
C TRP A 368 -13.91 19.86 -20.21
N GLN A 369 -14.05 20.72 -21.23
CA GLN A 369 -15.16 20.58 -22.20
C GLN A 369 -15.04 19.27 -22.99
N ARG A 370 -13.82 18.75 -23.14
CA ARG A 370 -13.56 17.47 -23.81
C ARG A 370 -13.87 16.26 -22.92
N LEU A 371 -13.83 16.37 -21.59
CA LEU A 371 -14.13 15.25 -20.69
C LEU A 371 -15.64 14.95 -20.60
N PHE A 372 -16.51 15.93 -20.88
CA PHE A 372 -17.95 15.70 -21.08
C PHE A 372 -18.32 15.25 -22.50
N VAL A 373 -17.36 15.24 -23.44
CA VAL A 373 -17.59 14.91 -24.87
C VAL A 373 -16.77 13.72 -25.37
N TYR A 374 -15.84 13.16 -24.57
CA TYR A 374 -15.18 11.89 -24.91
C TYR A 374 -16.09 10.70 -24.56
N ARG A 375 -17.15 10.58 -25.34
CA ARG A 375 -17.96 9.38 -25.50
C ARG A 375 -18.18 9.17 -26.99
N GLU A 376 -17.17 8.74 -27.73
CA GLU A 376 -17.39 8.34 -29.13
C GLU A 376 -16.49 7.18 -29.55
N GLY A 377 -17.08 6.29 -30.37
CA GLY A 377 -16.35 5.44 -31.32
C GLY A 377 -16.37 3.97 -31.00
#